data_AF-A0A645ITF7-F1
#
_entry.id   AF-A0A645ITF7-F1
#
_cell.length_a   1.000
_cell.length_b   1.000
_cell.length_c   1.000
_cell.angle_alpha   90.00
_cell.angle_beta   90.00
_cell.angle_gamma   90.00
#
_symmetry.space_group_name_H-M   'P 1'
#
loop_
_entity.id
_entity.type
_entity.pdbx_description
1 polymer ?
#
loop_
_entity_poly.entity_id
_entity_poly.type
_entity_poly.pdbx_seq_one_letter_code
_entity_poly.pdbx_strand_id
1 'polypeptide(L)'
;MAREFGTELLFVEVVCTDLAAHAARLATRRLPTGQPRISFDDVVVAYAEAESWAAEPRWLVNTTEDVDHDQVFADVQAALRGY
;
A
#
# COMPACT_ATOMS: atom_id res chain seq x y z
N MET A 1 8.99 17.99 -3.26
CA MET A 1 8.84 18.17 -1.80
C MET A 1 9.96 17.50 -1.00
N ALA A 2 10.04 16.19 -0.76
CA ALA A 2 11.06 15.70 0.19
C ALA A 2 12.53 15.82 -0.26
N ARG A 3 12.81 15.62 -1.57
CA ARG A 3 14.14 15.89 -2.15
C ARG A 3 14.57 17.36 -1.97
N GLU A 4 13.63 18.30 -2.01
CA GLU A 4 13.90 19.74 -1.85
C GLU A 4 14.28 20.08 -0.40
N PHE A 5 13.93 19.22 0.56
CA PHE A 5 14.26 19.36 1.98
C PHE A 5 15.37 18.39 2.44
N GLY A 6 16.04 17.69 1.51
CA GLY A 6 17.11 16.74 1.83
C GLY A 6 16.65 15.56 2.71
N THR A 7 15.38 15.18 2.62
CA THR A 7 14.79 14.08 3.39
C THR A 7 14.65 12.85 2.51
N GLU A 8 15.12 11.70 3.01
CA GLU A 8 14.91 10.40 2.38
C GLU A 8 13.42 10.04 2.34
N LEU A 9 12.97 9.54 1.19
CA LEU A 9 11.63 9.01 1.02
C LEU A 9 11.70 7.52 0.73
N LEU A 10 10.84 6.78 1.42
CA LEU A 10 10.49 5.42 1.08
C LEU A 10 8.97 5.36 0.91
N PHE A 11 8.53 4.88 -0.25
CA PHE A 11 7.12 4.60 -0.48
C PHE A 11 6.82 3.20 0.04
N VAL A 12 5.96 3.11 1.06
CA VAL A 12 5.49 1.82 1.58
C VAL A 12 4.11 1.54 1.01
N GLU A 13 4.01 0.51 0.18
CA GLU A 13 2.76 0.10 -0.42
C GLU A 13 2.20 -1.12 0.28
N VAL A 14 0.95 -0.99 0.73
CA VAL A 14 0.21 -2.06 1.37
C VAL A 14 -0.62 -2.77 0.31
N VAL A 15 -0.26 -4.01 0.01
CA VAL A 15 -0.86 -4.79 -1.08
C VAL A 15 -1.53 -6.06 -0.55
N CYS A 16 -2.48 -6.60 -1.31
CA CYS A 16 -3.03 -7.93 -1.11
C CYS A 16 -2.85 -8.68 -2.43
N THR A 17 -1.92 -9.63 -2.45
CA THR A 17 -1.59 -10.40 -3.67
C THR A 17 -2.67 -11.43 -4.02
N ASP A 18 -3.47 -11.87 -3.04
CA ASP A 18 -4.67 -12.65 -3.29
C ASP A 18 -5.85 -11.72 -3.63
N LEU A 19 -6.19 -11.66 -4.92
CA LEU A 19 -7.28 -10.82 -5.42
C LEU A 19 -8.66 -11.29 -4.94
N ALA A 20 -8.85 -12.59 -4.74
CA ALA A 20 -10.10 -13.13 -4.25
C ALA A 20 -10.30 -12.77 -2.77
N ALA A 21 -9.24 -12.87 -1.96
CA ALA A 21 -9.27 -12.40 -0.58
C ALA A 21 -9.52 -10.89 -0.49
N HIS A 22 -8.91 -10.09 -1.37
CA HIS A 22 -9.13 -8.65 -1.42
C HIS A 22 -10.60 -8.32 -1.75
N ALA A 23 -11.17 -8.94 -2.79
CA ALA A 23 -12.57 -8.76 -3.16
C ALA A 23 -13.53 -9.14 -2.01
N ALA A 24 -13.26 -10.26 -1.33
CA ALA A 24 -14.06 -10.69 -0.17
C ALA A 24 -13.99 -9.70 1.01
N ARG A 25 -12.82 -9.14 1.29
CA ARG A 25 -12.63 -8.10 2.32
C ARG A 25 -13.40 -6.82 1.97
N LEU A 26 -13.40 -6.39 0.71
CA LEU A 26 -14.17 -5.23 0.25
C LEU A 26 -15.69 -5.46 0.40
N ALA A 27 -16.18 -6.64 0.00
CA ALA A 27 -17.60 -6.97 0.09
C ALA A 27 -18.14 -6.92 1.53
N THR A 28 -17.30 -7.28 2.51
CA THR A 28 -17.65 -7.33 3.94
C THR A 28 -17.27 -6.07 4.72
N ARG A 29 -16.59 -5.11 4.06
CA ARG A 29 -16.12 -3.87 4.69
C ARG A 29 -17.30 -3.05 5.23
N ARG A 30 -17.24 -2.73 6.52
CA ARG A 30 -18.12 -1.73 7.12
C ARG A 30 -17.63 -0.34 6.71
N LEU A 31 -18.54 0.45 6.15
CA LEU A 31 -18.24 1.83 5.75
C LEU A 31 -18.90 2.81 6.72
N PRO A 32 -18.26 3.95 7.01
CA PRO A 32 -18.91 5.08 7.65
C PRO A 32 -20.14 5.53 6.86
N THR A 33 -21.12 6.10 7.58
CA THR A 33 -22.34 6.62 6.96
C THR A 33 -22.02 7.66 5.88
N GLY A 34 -22.63 7.50 4.69
CA GLY A 34 -22.47 8.45 3.59
C GLY A 34 -21.27 8.21 2.67
N GLN A 35 -20.42 7.20 2.94
CA GLN A 35 -19.37 6.82 1.99
C GLN A 35 -19.91 5.88 0.89
N PRO A 36 -19.56 6.12 -0.38
CA PRO A 36 -19.91 5.23 -1.47
C PRO A 36 -19.20 3.88 -1.29
N ARG A 37 -19.90 2.79 -1.63
CA ARG A 37 -19.26 1.49 -1.79
C ARG A 37 -18.39 1.51 -3.04
N ILE A 38 -17.14 1.13 -2.88
CA ILE A 38 -16.17 0.95 -3.97
C ILE A 38 -16.11 -0.55 -4.27
N SER A 39 -16.24 -0.94 -5.53
CA SER A 39 -16.10 -2.32 -5.98
C SER A 39 -14.61 -2.70 -6.10
N PHE A 40 -14.33 -4.00 -6.22
CA PHE A 40 -12.96 -4.43 -6.50
C PHE A 40 -12.46 -3.92 -7.86
N ASP A 41 -13.34 -3.84 -8.87
CA ASP A 41 -12.98 -3.31 -10.19
C ASP A 41 -12.61 -1.83 -10.12
N ASP A 42 -13.34 -1.04 -9.32
CA ASP A 42 -13.00 0.37 -9.08
C ASP A 42 -11.61 0.52 -8.45
N VAL A 43 -11.23 -0.40 -7.54
CA VAL A 43 -9.89 -0.43 -6.93
C VAL A 43 -8.82 -0.77 -7.98
N VAL A 44 -9.09 -1.73 -8.86
CA VAL A 44 -8.16 -2.12 -9.94
C VAL A 44 -7.95 -0.97 -10.92
N VAL A 45 -9.02 -0.29 -11.33
CA VAL A 45 -8.96 0.88 -12.20
C VAL A 45 -8.16 1.99 -11.54
N ALA A 46 -8.48 2.34 -10.28
CA ALA A 46 -7.76 3.37 -9.55
C ALA A 46 -6.27 3.04 -9.36
N TYR A 47 -5.91 1.77 -9.15
CA TYR A 47 -4.51 1.35 -9.06
C TYR A 47 -3.79 1.44 -10.41
N ALA A 48 -4.46 1.12 -11.52
CA ALA A 48 -3.89 1.27 -12.86
C ALA A 48 -3.71 2.74 -13.27
N GLU A 49 -4.61 3.61 -12.81
CA GLU A 49 -4.57 5.06 -13.05
C GLU A 49 -3.60 5.80 -12.11
N ALA A 50 -3.24 5.20 -10.98
CA ALA A 50 -2.21 5.72 -10.10
C ALA A 50 -0.87 5.67 -10.83
N GLU A 51 -0.49 6.82 -11.41
CA GLU A 51 0.75 7.03 -12.14
C GLU A 51 1.90 6.38 -11.34
N SER A 52 2.58 5.40 -11.93
CA SER A 52 3.65 4.71 -11.25
C SER A 52 4.74 5.74 -10.96
N TRP A 53 4.98 6.01 -9.67
CA TRP A 53 6.10 6.84 -9.18
C TRP A 53 7.41 6.09 -9.40
N ALA A 54 7.69 5.72 -10.65
CA ALA A 54 8.57 4.64 -11.10
C ALA A 54 10.06 4.88 -10.79
N ALA A 55 10.40 6.02 -10.20
CA ALA A 55 11.76 6.40 -9.88
C ALA A 55 12.08 6.41 -8.37
N GLU A 56 11.09 6.25 -7.48
CA GLU A 56 11.32 6.31 -6.04
C GLU A 56 11.45 4.91 -5.42
N PRO A 57 12.30 4.72 -4.38
CA PRO A 57 12.41 3.46 -3.66
C PRO A 57 11.05 3.03 -3.07
N ARG A 58 10.69 1.77 -3.28
CA ARG A 58 9.43 1.18 -2.85
C ARG A 58 9.67 -0.04 -1.97
N TRP A 59 8.85 -0.15 -0.93
CA TRP A 59 8.75 -1.32 -0.08
C TRP A 59 7.30 -1.84 -0.12
N LEU A 60 7.13 -3.14 -0.35
CA LEU A 60 5.82 -3.76 -0.42
C LEU A 60 5.53 -4.49 0.90
N VAL A 61 4.39 -4.20 1.50
CA VAL A 61 3.84 -4.94 2.65
C VAL A 61 2.66 -5.77 2.16
N ASN A 62 2.85 -7.08 2.07
CA ASN A 62 1.80 -8.00 1.66
C ASN A 62 0.90 -8.35 2.84
N THR A 63 -0.40 -8.09 2.70
CA THR A 63 -1.44 -8.34 3.70
C THR A 63 -2.31 -9.54 3.36
N THR A 64 -1.91 -10.36 2.39
CA THR A 64 -2.59 -11.63 2.11
C THR A 64 -2.63 -12.50 3.37
N GLU A 65 -1.51 -12.55 4.10
CA GLU A 65 -1.35 -13.24 5.37
C GLU A 65 -1.26 -12.23 6.53
N ASP A 66 -1.15 -12.75 7.75
CA ASP A 66 -0.91 -11.94 8.94
C ASP A 66 0.43 -11.20 8.82
N VAL A 67 0.41 -9.91 9.13
CA VAL A 67 1.58 -9.04 9.04
C VAL A 67 2.30 -9.01 10.39
N ASP A 68 3.57 -9.40 10.39
CA ASP A 68 4.48 -9.10 11.48
C ASP A 68 4.90 -7.63 11.39
N HIS A 69 4.26 -6.78 12.20
CA HIS A 69 4.52 -5.35 12.19
C HIS A 69 5.94 -5.00 12.66
N ASP A 70 6.50 -5.74 13.62
CA ASP A 70 7.84 -5.46 14.14
C ASP A 70 8.89 -5.72 13.06
N GLN A 71 8.72 -6.81 12.30
CA GLN A 71 9.56 -7.12 11.15
C GLN A 71 9.42 -6.07 10.05
N VAL A 72 8.19 -5.66 9.71
CA VAL A 72 7.95 -4.61 8.69
C VAL A 72 8.62 -3.28 9.08
N PHE A 73 8.51 -2.87 10.35
CA PHE A 73 9.16 -1.65 10.82
C PHE A 73 10.69 -1.75 10.79
N ALA A 74 11.25 -2.91 11.18
CA ALA A 74 12.68 -3.16 11.09
C ALA A 74 13.18 -3.06 9.65
N ASP A 75 12.45 -3.66 8.70
CA ASP A 75 12.81 -3.65 7.28
C ASP A 75 12.72 -2.25 6.67
N VAL A 76 11.66 -1.49 6.98
CA VAL A 76 11.51 -0.09 6.56
C VAL A 76 12.65 0.77 7.08
N GLN A 77 13.06 0.60 8.34
CA GLN A 77 14.21 1.31 8.90
C GLN A 77 15.52 0.92 8.23
N ALA A 78 15.70 -0.36 7.90
CA ALA A 78 16.89 -0.83 7.19
C ALA A 78 16.95 -0.26 5.77
N ALA A 79 15.81 -0.24 5.06
CA ALA A 79 15.71 0.33 3.72
C ALA A 79 16.06 1.82 3.70
N LEU A 80 15.63 2.60 4.70
CA LEU A 80 16.00 4.02 4.82
C LEU A 80 17.51 4.21 5.06
N ARG A 81 18.17 3.34 5.84
CA ARG A 81 19.60 3.48 6.16
C ARG A 81 20.56 3.02 5.05
N GLY A 82 20.05 2.39 4.00
CA GLY A 82 20.84 1.69 2.98
C GLY A 82 21.00 2.41 1.63
N TYR A 83 20.48 3.63 1.50
CA TYR A 83 20.53 4.44 0.27
C TYR A 83 21.41 5.69 0.41
#